data_AF-A0A397G8Z0-F1
#
_entry.id   AF-A0A397G8Z0-F1
#
_cell.length_a   1.000
_cell.length_b   1.000
_cell.length_c   1.000
_cell.angle_alpha   90.00
_cell.angle_beta   90.00
_cell.angle_gamma   90.00
#
_symmetry.space_group_name_H-M   'P 1'
#
loop_
_entity.id
_entity.type
_entity.pdbx_description
1 polymer ?
#
loop_
_entity_poly.entity_id
_entity_poly.type
_entity_poly.pdbx_seq_one_letter_code
_entity_poly.pdbx_strand_id
1 'polypeptide(L)'
;MPSKTAISQLAISLALCNSAFGQVVNGADYNKPNGGPPASFFAAASTMPVAALQAAAAKASQVPKLATYPVSQDSGAAKSTIHSDWASFSEGASISWVADMDVDCDGLNSGCQGNPDGQPQTNWGALSAYEVPFIVIPDKYLSANTGALPGNNIAAVICNGKMFYGILGDSNGDNPQVTGEASWLIARTCFPNEGLNGNNGHTGVDVTYIVFTGKDAVLPSSALTKNYITNFTTLRSMGDKLVNALATKLGLLGTSPTKTTTLVTTTTTKPTSTASCSWAGHCEGVYSRCPASFVD
;
A
#
# COMPACT_ATOMS: atom_id res chain seq x y z
N MET A 1 5.88 -66.72 10.58
CA MET A 1 5.74 -65.70 11.65
C MET A 1 7.08 -65.65 12.38
N PRO A 2 7.67 -64.48 12.71
CA PRO A 2 7.06 -63.23 13.19
C PRO A 2 6.72 -62.24 12.06
N SER A 3 5.67 -61.42 12.16
CA SER A 3 5.49 -60.20 12.99
C SER A 3 6.19 -58.97 12.39
N LYS A 4 5.39 -58.14 11.69
CA LYS A 4 5.78 -56.81 11.21
C LYS A 4 5.55 -55.80 12.34
N THR A 5 6.51 -54.93 12.62
CA THR A 5 6.30 -53.78 13.50
C THR A 5 6.53 -52.50 12.70
N ALA A 6 5.46 -51.90 12.20
CA ALA A 6 5.53 -50.61 11.52
C ALA A 6 5.53 -49.49 12.58
N ILE A 7 6.61 -48.71 12.64
CA ILE A 7 6.70 -47.53 13.51
C ILE A 7 5.99 -46.38 12.79
N SER A 8 4.77 -46.07 13.24
CA SER A 8 4.04 -44.89 12.77
C SER A 8 4.68 -43.63 13.35
N GLN A 9 5.28 -42.79 12.49
CA GLN A 9 5.75 -41.47 12.89
C GLN A 9 4.55 -40.54 13.04
N LEU A 10 4.20 -40.21 14.29
CA LEU A 10 3.17 -39.23 14.59
C LEU A 10 3.71 -37.82 14.30
N ALA A 11 3.45 -37.31 13.09
CA ALA A 11 3.75 -35.92 12.75
C ALA A 11 2.82 -34.99 13.54
N ILE A 12 3.33 -34.43 14.65
CA ILE A 12 2.62 -33.41 15.43
C ILE A 12 2.70 -32.10 14.65
N SER A 13 1.67 -31.83 13.85
CA SER A 13 1.45 -30.55 13.19
C SER A 13 1.18 -29.47 14.24
N LEU A 14 2.23 -28.77 14.66
CA LEU A 14 2.14 -27.67 15.60
C LEU A 14 1.50 -26.45 14.91
N ALA A 15 0.17 -26.43 14.88
CA ALA A 15 -0.60 -25.27 14.45
C ALA A 15 -0.35 -24.12 15.45
N LEU A 16 0.56 -23.22 15.10
CA LEU A 16 0.75 -21.96 15.80
C LEU A 16 -0.52 -21.12 15.61
N CYS A 17 -1.45 -21.24 16.55
CA CYS A 17 -2.44 -20.20 16.77
C CYS A 17 -1.68 -18.90 17.03
N ASN A 18 -1.77 -17.94 16.10
CA ASN A 18 -1.35 -16.57 16.33
C ASN A 18 -2.26 -15.94 17.39
N SER A 19 -2.00 -16.25 18.65
CA SER A 19 -2.54 -15.55 19.80
C SER A 19 -2.18 -14.09 19.64
N ALA A 20 -3.18 -13.26 19.36
CA ALA A 20 -3.04 -11.82 19.21
C ALA A 20 -2.79 -11.17 20.58
N PHE A 21 -1.59 -11.41 21.14
CA PHE A 21 -1.03 -10.53 22.15
C PHE A 21 -0.96 -9.13 21.55
N GLY A 22 -1.52 -8.15 22.26
CA GLY A 22 -1.50 -6.75 21.83
C GLY A 22 -0.07 -6.33 21.52
N GLN A 23 0.13 -5.68 20.38
CA GLN A 23 1.41 -5.22 19.87
C GLN A 23 1.84 -3.94 20.61
N VAL A 24 1.91 -4.04 21.93
CA VAL A 24 2.44 -3.01 22.84
C VAL A 24 3.94 -3.25 22.97
N VAL A 25 4.73 -2.21 22.72
CA VAL A 25 6.19 -2.32 22.59
C VAL A 25 6.92 -1.21 23.34
N ASN A 26 8.17 -1.49 23.69
CA ASN A 26 9.15 -0.47 23.98
C ASN A 26 9.82 -0.06 22.65
N GLY A 27 9.42 1.07 22.08
CA GLY A 27 9.87 1.49 20.73
C GLY A 27 11.39 1.62 20.59
N ALA A 28 12.12 1.96 21.67
CA ALA A 28 13.58 2.01 21.65
C ALA A 28 14.23 0.67 21.24
N ASP A 29 13.58 -0.47 21.49
CA ASP A 29 14.09 -1.79 21.09
C ASP A 29 14.03 -2.02 19.57
N TYR A 30 13.29 -1.19 18.84
CA TYR A 30 13.10 -1.23 17.39
C TYR A 30 13.73 -0.04 16.65
N ASN A 31 14.37 0.90 17.35
CA ASN A 31 15.10 2.02 16.74
C ASN A 31 16.48 1.55 16.22
N LYS A 32 16.53 0.85 15.08
CA LYS A 32 17.78 0.30 14.52
C LYS A 32 17.88 0.46 12.99
N PRO A 33 19.06 0.83 12.44
CA PRO A 33 19.27 1.04 11.00
C PRO A 33 19.20 -0.24 10.15
N ASN A 34 19.05 -1.40 10.79
CA ASN A 34 18.94 -2.72 10.15
C ASN A 34 17.69 -3.50 10.59
N GLY A 35 16.72 -2.85 11.24
CA GLY A 35 15.46 -3.48 11.61
C GLY A 35 14.55 -2.57 12.43
N GLY A 36 13.27 -2.54 12.05
CA GLY A 36 12.19 -1.90 12.81
C GLY A 36 11.16 -2.91 13.31
N PRO A 37 9.98 -2.44 13.73
CA PRO A 37 8.84 -3.30 14.02
C PRO A 37 8.48 -4.16 12.79
N PRO A 38 8.11 -5.44 12.95
CA PRO A 38 7.69 -6.26 11.83
C PRO A 38 6.53 -5.61 11.08
N ALA A 39 6.50 -5.70 9.75
CA ALA A 39 5.43 -5.12 8.93
C ALA A 39 4.00 -5.56 9.35
N SER A 40 3.86 -6.75 9.97
CA SER A 40 2.60 -7.25 10.55
C SER A 40 2.11 -6.47 11.79
N PHE A 41 2.91 -5.53 12.32
CA PHE A 41 2.53 -4.63 13.41
C PHE A 41 1.74 -3.43 12.91
N PHE A 42 1.85 -3.08 11.63
CA PHE A 42 1.14 -1.93 11.06
C PHE A 42 0.46 -2.22 9.71
N ALA A 43 0.59 -3.44 9.16
CA ALA A 43 -0.20 -3.88 8.02
C ALA A 43 -1.71 -3.84 8.30
N ALA A 44 -2.47 -3.41 7.30
CA ALA A 44 -3.93 -3.44 7.31
C ALA A 44 -4.47 -4.89 7.33
N ALA A 45 -5.71 -5.05 7.77
CA ALA A 45 -6.37 -6.36 7.66
C ALA A 45 -6.46 -6.83 6.20
N SER A 46 -6.25 -8.13 5.96
CA SER A 46 -6.28 -8.73 4.61
C SER A 46 -7.65 -8.68 3.92
N THR A 47 -8.69 -8.25 4.64
CA THR A 47 -10.03 -7.98 4.14
C THR A 47 -10.20 -6.57 3.57
N MET A 48 -9.22 -5.67 3.69
CA MET A 48 -9.31 -4.33 3.13
C MET A 48 -9.35 -4.37 1.58
N PRO A 49 -10.21 -3.57 0.92
CA PRO A 49 -10.34 -3.57 -0.54
C PRO A 49 -9.24 -2.72 -1.21
N VAL A 50 -7.97 -3.06 -0.95
CA VAL A 50 -6.78 -2.26 -1.31
C VAL A 50 -6.78 -1.79 -2.77
N ALA A 51 -6.93 -2.72 -3.72
CA ALA A 51 -6.94 -2.39 -5.15
C ALA A 51 -8.11 -1.46 -5.56
N ALA A 52 -9.27 -1.57 -4.89
CA ALA A 52 -10.41 -0.71 -5.15
C ALA A 52 -10.24 0.69 -4.56
N LEU A 53 -9.57 0.81 -3.40
CA LEU A 53 -9.20 2.10 -2.80
C LEU A 53 -8.14 2.82 -3.64
N GLN A 54 -7.11 2.11 -4.13
CA GLN A 54 -6.12 2.65 -5.06
C GLN A 54 -6.78 3.12 -6.38
N ALA A 55 -7.70 2.31 -6.94
CA ALA A 55 -8.48 2.69 -8.12
C ALA A 55 -9.51 3.81 -7.87
N ALA A 56 -9.87 4.11 -6.63
CA ALA A 56 -10.68 5.26 -6.25
C ALA A 56 -9.82 6.52 -6.09
N ALA A 57 -8.65 6.42 -5.45
CA ALA A 57 -7.68 7.52 -5.34
C ALA A 57 -7.23 8.01 -6.72
N ALA A 58 -6.93 7.09 -7.64
CA ALA A 58 -6.58 7.42 -9.03
C ALA A 58 -7.72 8.09 -9.85
N LYS A 59 -8.93 8.20 -9.30
CA LYS A 59 -10.08 8.91 -9.88
C LYS A 59 -10.46 10.17 -9.11
N ALA A 60 -9.74 10.49 -8.04
CA ALA A 60 -9.94 11.71 -7.27
C ALA A 60 -9.66 12.94 -8.15
N SER A 61 -10.38 14.03 -7.91
CA SER A 61 -10.54 15.12 -8.87
C SER A 61 -10.67 16.51 -8.22
N GLN A 62 -11.08 16.57 -6.95
CA GLN A 62 -11.23 17.81 -6.21
C GLN A 62 -9.86 18.24 -5.69
N VAL A 63 -9.33 19.33 -6.26
CA VAL A 63 -8.02 19.87 -5.89
C VAL A 63 -8.21 21.08 -4.94
N PRO A 64 -7.90 20.95 -3.65
CA PRO A 64 -7.88 22.08 -2.72
C PRO A 64 -6.74 23.07 -3.04
N LYS A 65 -6.70 24.20 -2.33
CA LYS A 65 -5.61 25.17 -2.47
C LYS A 65 -4.28 24.57 -2.00
N LEU A 66 -3.19 25.01 -2.62
CA LEU A 66 -1.81 24.64 -2.26
C LEU A 66 -1.58 23.12 -2.24
N ALA A 67 -2.11 22.40 -3.23
CA ALA A 67 -2.23 20.94 -3.18
C ALA A 67 -1.41 20.16 -4.24
N THR A 68 -0.69 20.84 -5.13
CA THR A 68 0.07 20.19 -6.22
C THR A 68 1.54 20.53 -6.12
N TYR A 69 2.38 19.49 -6.07
CA TYR A 69 3.82 19.56 -5.80
C TYR A 69 4.57 18.62 -6.74
N PRO A 70 5.87 18.85 -7.02
CA PRO A 70 6.69 17.78 -7.58
C PRO A 70 6.78 16.59 -6.64
N VAL A 71 7.10 15.43 -7.20
CA VAL A 71 7.42 14.22 -6.45
C VAL A 71 8.86 14.25 -5.90
N SER A 72 9.84 14.65 -6.72
CA SER A 72 11.24 14.89 -6.31
C SER A 72 11.70 16.33 -6.57
N GLN A 73 12.88 16.72 -6.06
CA GLN A 73 13.48 18.03 -6.36
C GLN A 73 14.05 18.14 -7.80
N ASP A 74 13.96 17.09 -8.62
CA ASP A 74 14.55 17.05 -9.97
C ASP A 74 13.90 18.04 -10.96
N SER A 75 14.73 18.51 -11.90
CA SER A 75 14.25 19.36 -13.00
C SER A 75 13.30 18.58 -13.90
N GLY A 76 12.03 19.00 -13.93
CA GLY A 76 10.98 18.33 -14.70
C GLY A 76 10.31 17.15 -13.99
N ALA A 77 10.54 16.97 -12.68
CA ALA A 77 9.88 15.95 -11.87
C ALA A 77 8.35 15.97 -12.05
N ALA A 78 7.76 14.76 -12.06
CA ALA A 78 6.31 14.57 -12.17
C ALA A 78 5.56 15.33 -11.05
N LYS A 79 4.30 15.71 -11.31
CA LYS A 79 3.47 16.36 -10.31
C LYS A 79 2.53 15.37 -9.65
N SER A 80 2.55 15.38 -8.32
CA SER A 80 1.59 14.72 -7.45
C SER A 80 0.60 15.78 -6.93
N THR A 81 -0.66 15.39 -6.78
CA THR A 81 -1.74 16.28 -6.33
C THR A 81 -2.50 15.65 -5.18
N ILE A 82 -2.60 16.38 -4.08
CA ILE A 82 -3.45 16.08 -2.94
C ILE A 82 -4.89 16.40 -3.32
N HIS A 83 -5.77 15.42 -3.16
CA HIS A 83 -7.18 15.50 -3.48
C HIS A 83 -8.05 15.46 -2.22
N SER A 84 -9.14 16.24 -2.25
CA SER A 84 -10.07 16.40 -1.13
C SER A 84 -11.46 15.81 -1.37
N ASP A 85 -11.63 14.92 -2.36
CA ASP A 85 -12.91 14.31 -2.73
C ASP A 85 -13.61 13.61 -1.54
N TRP A 86 -12.84 13.13 -0.56
CA TRP A 86 -13.33 12.39 0.61
C TRP A 86 -13.30 13.22 1.91
N ALA A 87 -12.84 14.47 1.86
CA ALA A 87 -12.56 15.27 3.05
C ALA A 87 -13.83 15.74 3.80
N SER A 88 -14.98 15.70 3.14
CA SER A 88 -16.29 16.08 3.70
C SER A 88 -17.16 14.90 4.14
N PHE A 89 -16.65 13.66 4.11
CA PHE A 89 -17.40 12.49 4.57
C PHE A 89 -17.67 12.56 6.08
N SER A 90 -18.83 12.08 6.52
CA SER A 90 -19.20 12.08 7.95
C SER A 90 -18.33 11.14 8.81
N GLU A 91 -17.74 10.12 8.17
CA GLU A 91 -16.87 9.10 8.75
C GLU A 91 -15.88 8.67 7.65
N GLY A 92 -14.64 8.32 8.01
CA GLY A 92 -13.59 8.03 7.02
C GLY A 92 -13.14 9.27 6.23
N ALA A 93 -13.45 10.47 6.73
CA ALA A 93 -13.02 11.75 6.16
C ALA A 93 -11.51 11.73 5.92
N SER A 94 -11.09 12.00 4.68
CA SER A 94 -9.70 11.85 4.29
C SER A 94 -9.33 12.65 3.06
N ILE A 95 -8.03 12.85 2.90
CA ILE A 95 -7.39 13.33 1.67
C ILE A 95 -6.55 12.18 1.07
N SER A 96 -6.31 12.20 -0.24
CA SER A 96 -5.44 11.20 -0.88
C SER A 96 -4.63 11.78 -2.03
N TRP A 97 -3.49 11.15 -2.33
CA TRP A 97 -2.66 11.44 -3.50
C TRP A 97 -1.91 10.19 -3.96
N VAL A 98 -1.34 10.26 -5.17
CA VAL A 98 -0.38 9.29 -5.67
C VAL A 98 0.95 10.00 -5.89
N ALA A 99 2.01 9.48 -5.29
CA ALA A 99 3.38 9.97 -5.40
C ALA A 99 4.33 8.79 -5.60
N ASP A 100 5.62 9.10 -5.66
CA ASP A 100 6.72 8.16 -5.46
C ASP A 100 6.96 7.92 -3.96
N MET A 101 8.11 7.40 -3.56
CA MET A 101 8.42 7.19 -2.13
C MET A 101 9.89 7.44 -1.78
N ASP A 102 10.18 8.67 -1.36
CA ASP A 102 11.44 9.08 -0.76
C ASP A 102 11.53 8.74 0.74
N VAL A 103 12.76 8.71 1.26
CA VAL A 103 13.05 8.33 2.65
C VAL A 103 13.26 9.56 3.52
N ASP A 104 12.28 9.85 4.36
CA ASP A 104 12.44 10.74 5.49
C ASP A 104 13.13 10.01 6.65
N CYS A 105 14.09 10.68 7.27
CA CYS A 105 14.85 10.19 8.41
C CYS A 105 14.82 11.15 9.63
N ASP A 106 13.99 12.19 9.61
CA ASP A 106 14.03 13.27 10.61
C ASP A 106 13.62 12.81 12.01
N GLY A 107 13.98 13.62 13.01
CA GLY A 107 13.93 13.25 14.42
C GLY A 107 15.18 12.52 14.90
N LEU A 108 15.00 11.36 15.57
CA LEU A 108 16.11 10.61 16.20
C LEU A 108 17.09 9.98 15.20
N ASN A 109 16.70 9.87 13.94
CA ASN A 109 17.44 9.13 12.93
C ASN A 109 17.99 10.03 11.82
N SER A 110 18.03 11.36 12.02
CA SER A 110 18.40 12.35 10.99
C SER A 110 19.72 12.03 10.29
N GLY A 111 20.73 11.55 11.02
CA GLY A 111 21.97 11.01 10.46
C GLY A 111 21.88 9.59 9.88
N CYS A 112 20.76 9.18 9.29
CA CYS A 112 20.63 7.87 8.65
C CYS A 112 21.52 7.77 7.41
N GLN A 113 21.78 6.54 6.94
CA GLN A 113 22.59 6.35 5.74
C GLN A 113 22.02 7.16 4.56
N GLY A 114 22.88 7.94 3.92
CA GLY A 114 22.55 8.73 2.74
C GLY A 114 22.05 10.15 3.03
N ASN A 115 21.38 10.37 4.16
CA ASN A 115 20.70 11.64 4.47
C ASN A 115 21.72 12.80 4.66
N PRO A 116 21.72 13.83 3.79
CA PRO A 116 22.64 14.96 3.89
C PRO A 116 22.12 16.14 4.72
N ASP A 117 20.81 16.26 4.93
CA ASP A 117 20.11 17.47 5.38
C ASP A 117 19.11 17.25 6.53
N GLY A 118 18.96 16.01 7.00
CA GLY A 118 17.97 15.64 8.02
C GLY A 118 18.01 16.45 9.32
N GLN A 119 16.82 16.77 9.82
CA GLN A 119 16.61 17.63 10.99
C GLN A 119 16.41 16.82 12.27
N PRO A 120 16.87 17.32 13.44
CA PRO A 120 16.81 16.58 14.70
C PRO A 120 15.42 16.47 15.31
N GLN A 121 14.38 17.03 14.71
CA GLN A 121 12.97 17.01 15.14
C GLN A 121 12.08 16.76 13.93
N THR A 122 10.88 16.23 14.19
CA THR A 122 9.74 16.29 13.26
C THR A 122 8.67 17.25 13.82
N ASN A 123 7.65 17.60 13.04
CA ASN A 123 6.57 18.53 13.45
C ASN A 123 6.02 18.34 14.88
N TRP A 124 5.84 17.09 15.33
CA TRP A 124 5.19 16.77 16.61
C TRP A 124 6.09 16.01 17.61
N GLY A 125 7.41 16.01 17.38
CA GLY A 125 8.36 15.38 18.30
C GLY A 125 9.75 15.19 17.72
N ALA A 126 10.41 14.12 18.12
CA ALA A 126 11.61 13.60 17.48
C ALA A 126 11.34 12.14 17.18
N LEU A 127 10.55 11.86 16.14
CA LEU A 127 10.17 10.49 15.79
C LEU A 127 11.41 9.67 15.43
N SER A 128 11.33 8.35 15.61
CA SER A 128 12.33 7.42 15.11
C SER A 128 11.88 6.91 13.74
N ALA A 129 12.51 7.37 12.65
CA ALA A 129 12.22 6.87 11.30
C ALA A 129 12.40 5.35 11.15
N TYR A 130 13.23 4.70 11.98
CA TYR A 130 13.38 3.24 12.02
C TYR A 130 12.22 2.51 12.73
N GLU A 131 11.42 3.19 13.55
CA GLU A 131 10.38 2.57 14.41
C GLU A 131 8.97 3.07 14.12
N VAL A 132 8.82 4.37 13.91
CA VAL A 132 7.53 5.01 13.67
C VAL A 132 7.20 4.91 12.18
N PRO A 133 6.13 4.21 11.78
CA PRO A 133 5.59 4.36 10.44
C PRO A 133 4.96 5.75 10.33
N PHE A 134 5.62 6.67 9.62
CA PHE A 134 5.07 7.99 9.34
C PHE A 134 5.19 8.37 7.87
N ILE A 135 4.37 9.35 7.49
CA ILE A 135 4.39 10.01 6.18
C ILE A 135 4.55 11.51 6.38
N VAL A 136 5.01 12.16 5.32
CA VAL A 136 5.28 13.59 5.23
C VAL A 136 4.33 14.23 4.23
N ILE A 137 3.97 15.50 4.46
CA ILE A 137 3.23 16.33 3.49
C ILE A 137 3.89 17.70 3.33
N PRO A 138 3.71 18.38 2.19
CA PRO A 138 4.20 19.75 2.00
C PRO A 138 3.76 20.70 3.12
N ASP A 139 4.71 21.41 3.75
CA ASP A 139 4.42 22.31 4.87
C ASP A 139 3.42 23.42 4.51
N LYS A 140 3.45 23.95 3.27
CA LYS A 140 2.46 24.94 2.81
C LYS A 140 1.04 24.37 2.78
N TYR A 141 0.89 23.08 2.52
CA TYR A 141 -0.40 22.40 2.58
C TYR A 141 -0.83 22.15 4.04
N LEU A 142 0.08 21.66 4.90
CA LEU A 142 -0.19 21.47 6.33
C LEU A 142 -0.62 22.79 7.00
N SER A 143 0.16 23.85 6.82
CA SER A 143 -0.08 25.18 7.36
C SER A 143 -1.44 25.76 6.96
N ALA A 144 -1.94 25.44 5.76
CA ALA A 144 -3.26 25.86 5.29
C ALA A 144 -4.43 24.99 5.82
N ASN A 145 -4.14 23.81 6.38
CA ASN A 145 -5.14 22.79 6.75
C ASN A 145 -5.02 22.30 8.21
N THR A 146 -4.34 23.03 9.09
CA THR A 146 -4.06 22.66 10.50
C THR A 146 -5.29 22.24 11.32
N GLY A 147 -6.48 22.79 11.03
CA GLY A 147 -7.72 22.37 11.68
C GLY A 147 -8.21 20.96 11.29
N ALA A 148 -7.86 20.50 10.08
CA ALA A 148 -8.13 19.15 9.58
C ALA A 148 -6.97 18.18 9.87
N LEU A 149 -5.74 18.71 9.95
CA LEU A 149 -4.50 17.96 10.18
C LEU A 149 -3.76 18.52 11.41
N PRO A 150 -4.29 18.32 12.63
CA PRO A 150 -3.67 18.82 13.87
C PRO A 150 -2.38 18.08 14.25
N GLY A 151 -2.08 16.93 13.62
CA GLY A 151 -0.85 16.16 13.84
C GLY A 151 -1.10 14.75 14.35
N ASN A 152 -0.17 13.84 14.05
CA ASN A 152 -0.27 12.41 14.37
C ASN A 152 -1.58 11.76 13.84
N ASN A 153 -2.17 12.34 12.79
CA ASN A 153 -3.33 11.81 12.09
C ASN A 153 -3.01 10.45 11.48
N ILE A 154 -3.88 9.45 11.65
CA ILE A 154 -3.73 8.13 11.03
C ILE A 154 -3.61 8.30 9.51
N ALA A 155 -2.58 7.68 8.96
CA ALA A 155 -2.36 7.57 7.53
C ALA A 155 -2.42 6.09 7.11
N ALA A 156 -2.80 5.86 5.85
CA ALA A 156 -2.67 4.58 5.18
C ALA A 156 -1.86 4.77 3.89
N VAL A 157 -0.86 3.91 3.69
CA VAL A 157 0.03 3.89 2.53
C VAL A 157 -0.21 2.59 1.76
N ILE A 158 -0.52 2.70 0.47
CA ILE A 158 -0.70 1.57 -0.43
C ILE A 158 0.48 1.51 -1.39
N CYS A 159 1.18 0.38 -1.38
CA CYS A 159 2.35 0.10 -2.20
C CYS A 159 2.41 -1.40 -2.48
N ASN A 160 2.84 -1.81 -3.68
CA ASN A 160 2.97 -3.23 -4.06
C ASN A 160 1.74 -4.12 -3.72
N GLY A 161 0.53 -3.57 -3.90
CA GLY A 161 -0.75 -4.25 -3.63
C GLY A 161 -1.05 -4.50 -2.15
N LYS A 162 -0.27 -3.95 -1.23
CA LYS A 162 -0.44 -4.04 0.23
C LYS A 162 -0.77 -2.67 0.81
N MET A 163 -1.32 -2.66 2.02
CA MET A 163 -1.63 -1.44 2.76
C MET A 163 -1.02 -1.47 4.16
N PHE A 164 -0.41 -0.36 4.54
CA PHE A 164 0.29 -0.16 5.80
C PHE A 164 -0.23 1.10 6.49
N TYR A 165 -0.46 1.04 7.79
CA TYR A 165 -0.84 2.19 8.60
C TYR A 165 0.38 2.90 9.15
N GLY A 166 0.24 4.21 9.29
CA GLY A 166 1.19 5.07 9.96
C GLY A 166 0.50 6.31 10.49
N ILE A 167 1.28 7.35 10.72
CA ILE A 167 0.79 8.68 11.09
C ILE A 167 1.32 9.74 10.14
N LEU A 168 0.60 10.85 9.98
CA LEU A 168 1.17 12.12 9.57
C LEU A 168 2.13 12.55 10.67
N GLY A 169 3.44 12.42 10.43
CA GLY A 169 4.49 12.60 11.43
C GLY A 169 5.36 13.84 11.21
N ASP A 170 5.42 14.34 9.97
CA ASP A 170 6.19 15.54 9.63
C ASP A 170 5.66 16.29 8.40
N SER A 171 6.35 17.39 8.05
CA SER A 171 6.08 18.18 6.85
C SER A 171 7.34 18.64 6.11
N ASN A 172 7.34 18.51 4.79
CA ASN A 172 8.46 18.94 3.95
C ASN A 172 8.52 20.47 3.85
N GLY A 173 9.62 21.04 4.36
CA GLY A 173 9.86 22.49 4.41
C GLY A 173 10.62 23.07 3.21
N ASP A 174 11.03 22.24 2.25
CA ASP A 174 12.02 22.59 1.23
C ASP A 174 11.55 23.58 0.16
N ASN A 175 12.43 23.85 -0.80
CA ASN A 175 12.11 24.67 -1.97
C ASN A 175 12.75 24.11 -3.25
N PRO A 176 12.01 23.34 -4.07
CA PRO A 176 10.56 23.08 -3.97
C PRO A 176 10.20 22.13 -2.82
N GLN A 177 9.00 22.30 -2.25
CA GLN A 177 8.42 21.27 -1.38
C GLN A 177 7.97 20.08 -2.22
N VAL A 178 8.13 18.87 -1.69
CA VAL A 178 7.80 17.61 -2.37
C VAL A 178 6.67 16.83 -1.69
N THR A 179 6.14 15.82 -2.38
CA THR A 179 5.26 14.78 -1.81
C THR A 179 5.80 13.41 -2.19
N GLY A 180 5.77 12.46 -1.27
CA GLY A 180 6.25 11.09 -1.50
C GLY A 180 7.06 10.59 -0.31
N GLU A 181 7.70 11.50 0.41
CA GLU A 181 8.46 11.21 1.62
C GLU A 181 7.66 10.45 2.69
N ALA A 182 8.29 9.38 3.17
CA ALA A 182 7.80 8.56 4.27
C ALA A 182 8.98 8.05 5.10
N SER A 183 8.73 7.64 6.34
CA SER A 183 9.78 7.17 7.22
C SER A 183 10.52 5.98 6.63
N TRP A 184 11.82 5.86 6.94
CA TRP A 184 12.68 4.72 6.59
C TRP A 184 11.97 3.36 6.76
N LEU A 185 11.18 3.19 7.83
CA LEU A 185 10.38 1.99 8.08
C LEU A 185 9.31 1.73 7.00
N ILE A 186 8.51 2.74 6.64
CA ILE A 186 7.51 2.60 5.57
C ILE A 186 8.20 2.33 4.23
N ALA A 187 9.21 3.14 3.89
CA ALA A 187 9.96 3.03 2.64
C ALA A 187 10.46 1.61 2.38
N ARG A 188 11.16 1.03 3.36
CA ARG A 188 11.75 -0.31 3.23
C ARG A 188 10.76 -1.44 3.51
N THR A 189 9.58 -1.15 4.04
CA THR A 189 8.48 -2.11 4.10
C THR A 189 7.77 -2.24 2.76
N CYS A 190 7.61 -1.12 2.04
CA CYS A 190 7.08 -1.10 0.68
C CYS A 190 8.05 -1.71 -0.33
N PHE A 191 9.32 -1.28 -0.30
CA PHE A 191 10.33 -1.61 -1.32
C PHE A 191 11.59 -2.23 -0.70
N PRO A 192 11.50 -3.42 -0.06
CA PRO A 192 12.60 -4.03 0.71
C PRO A 192 13.85 -4.38 -0.11
N ASN A 193 13.71 -4.50 -1.44
CA ASN A 193 14.76 -4.94 -2.34
C ASN A 193 15.49 -3.80 -3.06
N GLU A 194 15.03 -2.55 -2.93
CA GLU A 194 15.55 -1.40 -3.69
C GLU A 194 16.70 -0.65 -2.98
N GLY A 195 17.07 -1.10 -1.77
CA GLY A 195 18.19 -0.50 -1.03
C GLY A 195 17.89 0.92 -0.52
N LEU A 196 16.61 1.26 -0.34
CA LEU A 196 16.17 2.62 0.00
C LEU A 196 16.83 3.16 1.27
N ASN A 197 17.25 4.41 1.22
CA ASN A 197 17.91 5.15 2.30
C ASN A 197 17.80 6.67 2.02
N GLY A 198 18.35 7.53 2.89
CA GLY A 198 18.14 8.99 2.85
C GLY A 198 18.67 9.74 1.62
N ASN A 199 19.26 9.06 0.63
CA ASN A 199 19.51 9.64 -0.71
C ASN A 199 19.12 8.72 -1.88
N ASN A 200 18.26 7.74 -1.63
CA ASN A 200 17.78 6.77 -2.61
C ASN A 200 16.35 6.37 -2.27
N GLY A 201 15.38 7.05 -2.87
CA GLY A 201 13.95 6.72 -2.82
C GLY A 201 13.51 5.79 -3.96
N HIS A 202 12.28 5.29 -3.85
CA HIS A 202 11.60 4.61 -4.95
C HIS A 202 10.99 5.67 -5.86
N THR A 203 11.35 5.69 -7.15
CA THR A 203 10.98 6.75 -8.11
C THR A 203 9.70 6.49 -8.90
N GLY A 204 9.04 5.34 -8.71
CA GLY A 204 7.77 5.01 -9.36
C GLY A 204 6.61 5.75 -8.72
N VAL A 205 5.89 6.57 -9.49
CA VAL A 205 4.69 7.30 -9.04
C VAL A 205 3.49 6.34 -8.97
N ASP A 206 3.56 5.34 -8.11
CA ASP A 206 2.55 4.27 -7.93
C ASP A 206 2.07 4.08 -6.49
N VAL A 207 2.64 4.82 -5.54
CA VAL A 207 2.29 4.76 -4.12
C VAL A 207 1.11 5.67 -3.84
N THR A 208 0.04 5.10 -3.26
CA THR A 208 -1.13 5.90 -2.83
C THR A 208 -1.07 6.19 -1.35
N TYR A 209 -1.15 7.47 -1.01
CA TYR A 209 -1.21 7.97 0.35
C TYR A 209 -2.65 8.38 0.67
N ILE A 210 -3.12 8.05 1.87
CA ILE A 210 -4.43 8.45 2.40
C ILE A 210 -4.22 8.96 3.82
N VAL A 211 -4.62 10.20 4.13
CA VAL A 211 -4.54 10.76 5.49
C VAL A 211 -5.94 11.07 5.98
N PHE A 212 -6.29 10.53 7.14
CA PHE A 212 -7.61 10.72 7.75
C PHE A 212 -7.67 12.04 8.52
N THR A 213 -8.67 12.85 8.22
CA THR A 213 -8.80 14.23 8.70
C THR A 213 -9.64 14.32 9.97
N GLY A 214 -9.36 15.37 10.76
CA GLY A 214 -10.08 15.70 11.99
C GLY A 214 -9.53 15.02 13.25
N LYS A 215 -9.92 15.56 14.41
CA LYS A 215 -9.41 15.15 15.73
C LYS A 215 -9.58 13.65 16.06
N ASP A 216 -10.63 13.02 15.54
CA ASP A 216 -10.95 11.62 15.85
C ASP A 216 -10.11 10.62 15.03
N ALA A 217 -9.31 11.14 14.09
CA ALA A 217 -8.28 10.42 13.36
C ALA A 217 -6.87 10.61 13.96
N VAL A 218 -6.71 11.33 15.07
CA VAL A 218 -5.38 11.50 15.73
C VAL A 218 -5.06 10.28 16.59
N LEU A 219 -3.89 9.66 16.39
CA LEU A 219 -3.43 8.56 17.24
C LEU A 219 -3.28 9.06 18.69
N PRO A 220 -3.90 8.41 19.70
CA PRO A 220 -3.93 8.94 21.06
C PRO A 220 -2.56 8.84 21.75
N SER A 221 -2.30 9.76 22.68
CA SER A 221 -1.08 9.78 23.50
C SER A 221 -0.89 8.56 24.43
N SER A 222 -1.89 7.68 24.54
CA SER A 222 -1.75 6.36 25.17
C SER A 222 -1.11 5.30 24.27
N ALA A 223 -0.93 5.60 22.98
CA ALA A 223 -0.38 4.70 21.97
C ALA A 223 0.93 5.21 21.32
N LEU A 224 1.39 6.40 21.71
CA LEU A 224 2.63 7.00 21.22
C LEU A 224 3.32 7.85 22.30
N THR A 225 4.61 8.06 22.12
CA THR A 225 5.39 9.10 22.79
C THR A 225 5.88 10.11 21.74
N LYS A 226 6.50 11.20 22.17
CA LYS A 226 7.17 12.15 21.25
C LYS A 226 8.26 11.53 20.34
N ASN A 227 8.64 10.26 20.54
CA ASN A 227 9.68 9.59 19.77
C ASN A 227 9.24 8.29 19.07
N TYR A 228 8.18 7.63 19.57
CA TYR A 228 7.89 6.21 19.25
C TYR A 228 6.40 5.90 19.26
N ILE A 229 5.96 4.92 18.47
CA ILE A 229 4.66 4.27 18.67
C ILE A 229 4.83 3.17 19.73
N THR A 230 4.01 3.21 20.77
CA THR A 230 4.07 2.23 21.87
C THR A 230 2.95 1.20 21.79
N ASN A 231 1.90 1.44 21.01
CA ASN A 231 0.78 0.51 20.84
C ASN A 231 0.32 0.42 19.38
N PHE A 232 0.92 -0.52 18.66
CA PHE A 232 0.59 -0.86 17.28
C PHE A 232 -0.81 -1.47 17.12
N THR A 233 -1.36 -2.09 18.16
CA THR A 233 -2.75 -2.56 18.14
C THR A 233 -3.74 -1.39 18.12
N THR A 234 -3.45 -0.28 18.81
CA THR A 234 -4.25 0.96 18.67
C THR A 234 -4.11 1.55 17.27
N LEU A 235 -2.88 1.69 16.74
CA LEU A 235 -2.65 2.15 15.36
C LEU A 235 -3.48 1.35 14.34
N ARG A 236 -3.36 0.01 14.35
CA ARG A 236 -4.06 -0.87 13.42
C ARG A 236 -5.58 -0.83 13.60
N SER A 237 -6.08 -0.87 14.83
CA SER A 237 -7.54 -0.83 15.08
C SER A 237 -8.18 0.49 14.66
N MET A 238 -7.47 1.61 14.80
CA MET A 238 -7.92 2.91 14.28
C MET A 238 -7.84 2.96 12.75
N GLY A 239 -6.74 2.51 12.15
CA GLY A 239 -6.58 2.41 10.69
C GLY A 239 -7.65 1.56 10.04
N ASP A 240 -7.85 0.32 10.51
CA ASP A 240 -8.87 -0.59 10.00
C ASP A 240 -10.28 0.02 10.15
N LYS A 241 -10.58 0.70 11.26
CA LYS A 241 -11.87 1.39 11.44
C LYS A 241 -12.06 2.52 10.42
N LEU A 242 -11.05 3.37 10.23
CA LEU A 242 -11.09 4.53 9.34
C LEU A 242 -11.17 4.12 7.86
N VAL A 243 -10.38 3.13 7.44
CA VAL A 243 -10.43 2.56 6.09
C VAL A 243 -11.75 1.86 5.81
N ASN A 244 -12.31 1.09 6.76
CA ASN A 244 -13.65 0.50 6.58
C ASN A 244 -14.73 1.57 6.42
N ALA A 245 -14.68 2.65 7.21
CA ALA A 245 -15.62 3.76 7.06
C ALA A 245 -15.51 4.42 5.67
N LEU A 246 -14.29 4.74 5.23
CA LEU A 246 -14.03 5.28 3.90
C LEU A 246 -14.53 4.34 2.79
N ALA A 247 -14.16 3.06 2.84
CA ALA A 247 -14.59 2.05 1.87
C ALA A 247 -16.12 1.84 1.86
N THR A 248 -16.79 2.05 2.99
CA THR A 248 -18.26 2.07 3.08
C THR A 248 -18.84 3.29 2.37
N LYS A 249 -18.33 4.51 2.63
CA LYS A 249 -18.81 5.74 1.97
C LYS A 249 -18.55 5.73 0.45
N LEU A 250 -17.49 5.06 0.01
CA LEU A 250 -17.17 4.85 -1.40
C LEU A 250 -17.92 3.66 -2.05
N GLY A 251 -18.73 2.91 -1.30
CA GLY A 251 -19.49 1.76 -1.81
C GLY A 251 -18.63 0.55 -2.23
N LEU A 252 -17.38 0.46 -1.74
CA LEU A 252 -16.41 -0.58 -2.10
C LEU A 252 -16.64 -1.89 -1.32
N LEU A 253 -17.22 -1.79 -0.12
CA LEU A 253 -17.62 -2.95 0.69
C LEU A 253 -18.99 -3.48 0.22
N GLY A 254 -19.03 -4.13 -0.95
CA GLY A 254 -20.31 -4.55 -1.52
C GLY A 254 -20.29 -5.49 -2.72
N THR A 255 -19.15 -5.74 -3.36
CA THR A 255 -19.05 -6.78 -4.40
C THR A 255 -18.63 -8.12 -3.78
N SER A 256 -19.63 -8.95 -3.43
CA SER A 256 -19.47 -10.40 -3.64
C SER A 256 -18.89 -10.63 -5.03
N PRO A 257 -18.02 -11.63 -5.25
CA PRO A 257 -17.35 -11.81 -6.53
C PRO A 257 -18.39 -11.82 -7.64
N THR A 258 -18.38 -10.78 -8.48
CA THR A 258 -19.17 -10.72 -9.70
C THR A 258 -18.89 -12.03 -10.41
N LYS A 259 -19.96 -12.83 -10.62
CA LYS A 259 -19.87 -14.18 -11.17
C LYS A 259 -18.78 -14.20 -12.22
N THR A 260 -17.80 -15.10 -12.08
CA THR A 260 -16.89 -15.44 -13.16
C THR A 260 -17.75 -15.62 -14.41
N THR A 261 -17.66 -14.66 -15.34
CA THR A 261 -18.29 -14.80 -16.65
C THR A 261 -17.43 -15.80 -17.39
N THR A 262 -17.66 -17.08 -17.08
CA THR A 262 -17.17 -18.18 -17.86
C THR A 262 -17.64 -17.90 -19.28
N LEU A 263 -16.71 -17.58 -20.18
CA LEU A 263 -16.98 -17.59 -21.61
C LEU A 263 -17.22 -19.05 -21.99
N VAL A 264 -18.45 -19.50 -21.78
CA VAL A 264 -18.93 -20.78 -22.28
C VAL A 264 -19.11 -20.59 -23.78
N THR A 265 -18.13 -21.03 -24.56
CA THR A 265 -18.26 -21.18 -26.01
C THR A 265 -19.33 -22.23 -26.28
N THR A 266 -20.57 -21.79 -26.44
CA THR A 266 -21.69 -22.64 -26.88
C THR A 266 -21.53 -22.99 -28.36
N THR A 267 -20.84 -24.08 -28.66
CA THR A 267 -20.98 -24.77 -29.93
C THR A 267 -22.29 -25.55 -29.96
N THR A 268 -23.13 -25.25 -30.94
CA THR A 268 -24.45 -25.86 -31.13
C THR A 268 -24.31 -27.34 -31.54
N THR A 269 -25.02 -28.24 -30.86
CA THR A 269 -25.18 -29.65 -31.27
C THR A 269 -26.28 -29.75 -32.35
N LYS A 270 -26.23 -30.65 -33.35
CA LYS A 270 -26.51 -32.11 -33.36
C LYS A 270 -26.62 -32.53 -34.87
N PRO A 271 -26.73 -33.81 -35.32
CA PRO A 271 -26.50 -35.11 -34.66
C PRO A 271 -25.49 -36.06 -35.36
N THR A 272 -24.96 -36.98 -34.55
CA THR A 272 -24.66 -38.40 -34.81
C THR A 272 -24.67 -38.96 -36.24
N SER A 273 -23.51 -39.44 -36.70
CA SER A 273 -23.42 -40.79 -37.31
C SER A 273 -22.05 -41.42 -36.99
N THR A 274 -22.03 -42.74 -36.80
CA THR A 274 -20.85 -43.52 -36.42
C THR A 274 -20.07 -44.01 -37.65
N ALA A 275 -18.78 -43.70 -37.73
CA ALA A 275 -17.83 -44.42 -38.57
C ALA A 275 -16.43 -44.38 -37.94
N SER A 276 -15.89 -45.56 -37.60
CA SER A 276 -14.49 -45.74 -37.21
C SER A 276 -13.65 -46.02 -38.45
N CYS A 277 -12.55 -45.28 -38.66
CA CYS A 277 -11.52 -45.62 -39.64
C CYS A 277 -10.14 -45.44 -39.01
N SER A 278 -9.42 -46.55 -38.87
CA SER A 278 -8.00 -46.61 -38.52
C SER A 278 -7.13 -46.51 -39.78
N TRP A 279 -5.82 -46.26 -39.57
CA TRP A 279 -4.69 -46.23 -40.52
C TRP A 279 -4.45 -44.97 -41.37
N ALA A 280 -3.21 -44.83 -41.82
CA ALA A 280 -2.67 -43.64 -42.46
C ALA A 280 -2.84 -43.64 -44.00
N GLY A 281 -3.03 -42.46 -44.59
CA GLY A 281 -2.96 -42.25 -46.05
C GLY A 281 -4.08 -41.45 -46.71
N HIS A 282 -5.06 -40.89 -45.98
CA HIS A 282 -6.32 -40.42 -46.58
C HIS A 282 -6.50 -38.89 -46.70
N CYS A 283 -5.58 -38.20 -47.40
CA CYS A 283 -5.76 -36.81 -47.83
C CYS A 283 -5.34 -36.60 -49.30
N GLU A 284 -6.17 -37.07 -50.25
CA GLU A 284 -6.10 -36.67 -51.66
C GLU A 284 -7.48 -36.24 -52.17
N GLY A 285 -7.52 -35.12 -52.92
CA GLY A 285 -8.72 -34.57 -53.57
C GLY A 285 -9.66 -33.79 -52.62
N VAL A 286 -10.44 -32.79 -53.08
CA VAL A 286 -10.83 -32.49 -54.47
C VAL A 286 -11.00 -30.97 -54.66
N TYR A 287 -10.30 -30.39 -55.65
CA TYR A 287 -10.61 -29.20 -56.48
C TYR A 287 -11.62 -28.15 -55.92
N SER A 288 -11.30 -26.86 -55.83
CA SER A 288 -10.94 -25.94 -56.96
C SER A 288 -10.54 -24.54 -56.39
N ARG A 289 -10.08 -23.50 -57.10
CA ARG A 289 -9.85 -23.15 -58.54
C ARG A 289 -8.52 -22.35 -58.66
N CYS A 290 -8.14 -21.94 -59.88
CA CYS A 290 -7.26 -20.80 -60.18
C CYS A 290 -7.94 -19.85 -61.20
N PRO A 291 -7.44 -18.61 -61.36
CA PRO A 291 -6.62 -18.24 -62.53
C PRO A 291 -5.24 -17.67 -62.10
N ALA A 292 -4.11 -18.04 -62.73
CA ALA A 292 -3.50 -17.40 -63.92
C ALA A 292 -3.26 -15.87 -63.74
N SER A 293 -2.06 -15.28 -63.92
CA SER A 293 -0.90 -15.62 -64.80
C SER A 293 0.42 -15.08 -64.16
N PHE A 294 1.62 -15.66 -64.39
CA PHE A 294 2.66 -15.21 -65.37
C PHE A 294 2.78 -13.68 -65.52
N VAL A 295 3.95 -13.01 -65.55
CA VAL A 295 5.37 -13.39 -65.43
C VAL A 295 6.10 -12.24 -64.70
N ASP A 296 7.28 -12.44 -64.11
CA ASP A 296 8.05 -13.69 -63.98
C ASP A 296 7.84 -14.35 -62.60
#